data_AF-A0A4D4M1F8-F1
#
_entry.id   AF-A0A4D4M1F8-F1
#
_cell.length_a   1.000
_cell.length_b   1.000
_cell.length_c   1.000
_cell.angle_alpha   90.00
_cell.angle_beta   90.00
_cell.angle_gamma   90.00
#
_symmetry.space_group_name_H-M   'P 1'
#
loop_
_entity.id
_entity.type
_entity.pdbx_description
1 polymer ?
#
loop_
_entity_poly.entity_id
_entity_poly.type
_entity_poly.pdbx_seq_one_letter_code
_entity_poly.pdbx_strand_id
1 'polypeptide(L)'
;MALGMFLEGAHLQTPFMSDLVTLADPTSPYSFLNYLKESGRLYSFYIRENFYPLRVEYDDYCRWAASKLSSIRFGTTVTEVTYEDDVYVVRTEAGDLYRARHLVLGTGTPAYLPEAVQGLGGDHIHNSRYMQHKQELQAKESITLVGSGQSAAEIYYDLLSEIDVHGYRLNWVTRSPRFFPLEYTKLTLEMTSPEYIDYFHALPEPTRYRLTAEQKGLFKGIDGDLINEIFDLLYQKNLGGPVPTRLLTNSALNGATYENGTYTLTLRQEEQEKEYELRSQGLILATGYRYAEPEFLKPVRDRLRYDAQGNFDIARNYAIDTTGRGVFLQNAGVHTHSITSPDLGMGAYRNAYIIRELLGTEYYPVEKTIAFQEFAV
;
A
#
# COMPACT_ATOMS: atom_id res chain seq x y z
N MET A 1 -2.65 -1.89 1.75
CA MET A 1 -3.99 -1.47 1.29
C MET A 1 -4.20 0.00 1.59
N ALA A 2 -4.81 0.74 0.64
CA ALA A 2 -5.25 2.10 0.87
C ALA A 2 -6.53 2.09 1.74
N LEU A 3 -6.42 2.47 3.01
CA LEU A 3 -7.59 2.72 3.86
C LEU A 3 -8.48 3.78 3.18
N GLY A 4 -9.77 3.48 2.98
CA GLY A 4 -10.76 4.43 2.44
C GLY A 4 -11.12 4.28 0.96
N MET A 5 -10.50 3.36 0.21
CA MET A 5 -10.84 3.09 -1.20
C MET A 5 -11.71 1.84 -1.38
N PHE A 6 -12.99 1.99 -1.03
CA PHE A 6 -14.02 0.95 -1.17
C PHE A 6 -14.94 1.28 -2.35
N LEU A 7 -14.39 1.24 -3.56
CA LEU A 7 -15.20 1.29 -4.77
C LEU A 7 -16.00 -0.01 -4.90
N GLU A 8 -17.22 0.10 -5.42
CA GLU A 8 -18.05 -1.07 -5.68
C GLU A 8 -17.35 -2.00 -6.68
N GLY A 9 -17.34 -3.31 -6.39
CA GLY A 9 -16.63 -4.30 -7.21
C GLY A 9 -15.11 -4.35 -7.02
N ALA A 10 -14.49 -3.43 -6.27
CA ALA A 10 -13.05 -3.46 -6.04
C ALA A 10 -12.64 -4.71 -5.24
N HIS A 11 -11.68 -5.46 -5.77
CA HIS A 11 -11.16 -6.68 -5.18
C HIS A 11 -9.71 -6.51 -4.70
N LEU A 12 -9.23 -7.48 -3.93
CA LEU A 12 -7.83 -7.59 -3.61
C LEU A 12 -7.05 -8.14 -4.81
N GLN A 13 -5.81 -7.69 -4.99
CA GLN A 13 -4.87 -8.25 -5.97
C GLN A 13 -4.13 -9.48 -5.43
N THR A 14 -4.62 -10.06 -4.33
CA THR A 14 -4.02 -11.23 -3.67
C THR A 14 -5.10 -12.28 -3.43
N PRO A 15 -4.79 -13.58 -3.59
CA PRO A 15 -5.73 -14.65 -3.32
C PRO A 15 -6.18 -14.67 -1.85
N PHE A 16 -7.36 -15.22 -1.57
CA PHE A 16 -7.90 -15.32 -0.22
C PHE A 16 -7.02 -16.12 0.75
N MET A 17 -6.11 -16.97 0.25
CA MET A 17 -5.15 -17.69 1.10
C MET A 17 -4.16 -16.73 1.78
N SER A 18 -3.93 -15.54 1.20
CA SER A 18 -3.20 -14.42 1.81
C SER A 18 -4.05 -13.69 2.87
N ASP A 19 -4.84 -14.43 3.63
CA ASP A 19 -5.58 -13.93 4.79
C ASP A 19 -4.65 -13.72 6.01
N LEU A 20 -5.23 -13.56 7.20
CA LEU A 20 -4.46 -13.26 8.40
C LEU A 20 -3.57 -14.43 8.88
N VAL A 21 -3.88 -15.68 8.51
CA VAL A 21 -3.37 -16.88 9.20
C VAL A 21 -3.06 -18.08 8.32
N THR A 22 -3.76 -18.27 7.19
CA THR A 22 -3.81 -19.53 6.44
C THR A 22 -2.43 -19.99 5.96
N LEU A 23 -1.57 -19.08 5.52
CA LEU A 23 -0.21 -19.42 5.07
C LEU A 23 0.77 -19.74 6.21
N ALA A 24 0.37 -19.59 7.49
CA ALA A 24 1.15 -20.07 8.64
C ALA A 24 0.46 -21.27 9.32
N ASP A 25 -0.87 -21.26 9.38
CA ASP A 25 -1.70 -22.34 9.94
C ASP A 25 -3.09 -22.34 9.29
N PRO A 26 -3.34 -23.21 8.29
CA PRO A 26 -4.65 -23.36 7.67
C PRO A 26 -5.76 -23.83 8.61
N THR A 27 -5.41 -24.39 9.79
CA THR A 27 -6.39 -24.88 10.77
C THR A 27 -6.92 -23.79 11.70
N SER A 28 -6.30 -22.60 11.66
CA SER A 28 -6.66 -21.49 12.52
C SER A 28 -8.13 -21.09 12.37
N PRO A 29 -8.85 -20.87 13.49
CA PRO A 29 -10.25 -20.43 13.45
C PRO A 29 -10.40 -19.00 12.91
N TYR A 30 -9.29 -18.29 12.68
CA TYR A 30 -9.29 -16.96 12.09
C TYR A 30 -9.12 -16.97 10.57
N SER A 31 -9.12 -18.13 9.90
CA SER A 31 -9.01 -18.20 8.43
C SER A 31 -10.22 -17.55 7.74
N PHE A 32 -10.00 -17.03 6.53
CA PHE A 32 -11.03 -16.43 5.70
C PHE A 32 -12.14 -17.43 5.37
N LEU A 33 -11.79 -18.71 5.15
CA LEU A 33 -12.78 -19.76 4.94
C LEU A 33 -13.63 -20.03 6.18
N ASN A 34 -13.05 -20.01 7.39
CA ASN A 34 -13.84 -20.17 8.62
C ASN A 34 -14.77 -18.97 8.85
N TYR A 35 -14.31 -17.75 8.55
CA TYR A 35 -15.16 -16.56 8.53
C TYR A 35 -16.36 -16.71 7.58
N LEU A 36 -16.12 -17.14 6.33
CA LEU A 36 -17.19 -17.38 5.37
C LEU A 36 -18.16 -18.45 5.85
N LYS A 37 -17.66 -19.48 6.54
CA LYS A 37 -18.49 -20.55 7.10
C LYS A 37 -19.40 -20.02 8.21
N GLU A 38 -18.85 -19.28 9.16
CA GLU A 38 -19.61 -18.68 10.26
C GLU A 38 -20.60 -17.62 9.79
N SER A 39 -20.26 -16.89 8.73
CA SER A 39 -21.13 -15.88 8.12
C SER A 39 -22.22 -16.47 7.22
N GLY A 40 -22.26 -17.80 7.06
CA GLY A 40 -23.23 -18.49 6.20
C GLY A 40 -23.02 -18.28 4.69
N ARG A 41 -21.87 -17.72 4.28
CA ARG A 41 -21.57 -17.37 2.88
C ARG A 41 -20.64 -18.34 2.15
N LEU A 42 -20.08 -19.35 2.84
CA LEU A 42 -19.08 -20.25 2.26
C LEU A 42 -19.52 -20.92 0.95
N TYR A 43 -20.75 -21.44 0.87
CA TYR A 43 -21.24 -22.06 -0.38
C TYR A 43 -21.42 -21.05 -1.51
N SER A 44 -21.83 -19.82 -1.21
CA SER A 44 -21.91 -18.76 -2.20
C SER A 44 -20.52 -18.36 -2.71
N PHE A 45 -19.54 -18.29 -1.81
CA PHE A 45 -18.14 -18.03 -2.18
C PHE A 45 -17.54 -19.18 -3.00
N TYR A 46 -17.88 -20.42 -2.66
CA TYR A 46 -17.51 -21.61 -3.46
C TYR A 46 -18.07 -21.52 -4.89
N ILE A 47 -19.36 -21.19 -5.04
CA ILE A 47 -19.99 -21.01 -6.37
C ILE A 47 -19.39 -19.81 -7.12
N ARG A 48 -18.99 -18.75 -6.41
CA ARG A 48 -18.35 -17.57 -7.02
C ARG A 48 -17.04 -17.93 -7.74
N GLU A 49 -16.35 -18.99 -7.31
CA GLU A 49 -15.13 -19.53 -7.93
C GLU A 49 -14.10 -18.44 -8.29
N ASN A 50 -13.93 -17.46 -7.39
CA ASN A 50 -13.02 -16.35 -7.59
C ASN A 50 -12.11 -16.22 -6.38
N PHE A 51 -10.81 -16.37 -6.61
CA PHE A 51 -9.77 -16.35 -5.59
C PHE A 51 -9.61 -15.00 -4.91
N TYR A 52 -10.08 -13.91 -5.52
CA TYR A 52 -9.84 -12.54 -5.07
C TYR A 52 -11.07 -12.02 -4.31
N PRO A 53 -11.00 -11.87 -2.97
CA PRO A 53 -12.10 -11.31 -2.19
C PRO A 53 -12.37 -9.86 -2.57
N LEU A 54 -13.62 -9.42 -2.38
CA LEU A 54 -13.94 -7.99 -2.43
C LEU A 54 -13.25 -7.26 -1.28
N ARG A 55 -12.80 -6.02 -1.50
CA ARG A 55 -12.17 -5.22 -0.42
C ARG A 55 -13.10 -5.02 0.77
N VAL A 56 -14.38 -4.80 0.50
CA VAL A 56 -15.42 -4.68 1.54
C VAL A 56 -15.62 -5.98 2.32
N GLU A 57 -15.47 -7.14 1.67
CA GLU A 57 -15.59 -8.45 2.32
C GLU A 57 -14.35 -8.78 3.16
N TYR A 58 -13.16 -8.40 2.68
CA TYR A 58 -11.92 -8.55 3.44
C TYR A 58 -11.86 -7.60 4.65
N ASP A 59 -12.38 -6.37 4.53
CA ASP A 59 -12.51 -5.45 5.66
C ASP A 59 -13.50 -6.01 6.71
N ASP A 60 -14.62 -6.57 6.27
CA ASP A 60 -15.58 -7.26 7.15
C ASP A 60 -14.95 -8.47 7.85
N TYR A 61 -14.16 -9.27 7.11
CA TYR A 61 -13.37 -10.37 7.67
C TYR A 61 -12.37 -9.90 8.74
N CYS A 62 -11.60 -8.84 8.49
CA CYS A 62 -10.67 -8.27 9.45
C CYS A 62 -11.39 -7.75 10.71
N ARG A 63 -12.55 -7.09 10.54
CA ARG A 63 -13.39 -6.64 11.65
C ARG A 63 -13.94 -7.82 12.46
N TRP A 64 -14.40 -8.88 11.80
CA TRP A 64 -14.83 -10.13 12.43
C TRP A 64 -13.70 -10.77 13.25
N ALA A 65 -12.50 -10.89 12.68
CA ALA A 65 -11.35 -11.47 13.38
C ALA A 65 -10.96 -10.62 14.59
N ALA A 66 -10.90 -9.29 14.42
CA ALA A 66 -10.56 -8.36 15.49
C ALA A 66 -11.57 -8.41 16.65
N SER A 67 -12.87 -8.57 16.35
CA SER A 67 -13.92 -8.66 17.38
C SER A 67 -13.81 -9.89 18.29
N LYS A 68 -13.14 -10.94 17.82
CA LYS A 68 -12.89 -12.17 18.58
C LYS A 68 -11.63 -12.11 19.44
N LEU A 69 -10.75 -11.13 19.21
CA LEU A 69 -9.46 -11.04 19.87
C LEU A 69 -9.55 -10.14 21.10
N SER A 70 -9.33 -10.71 22.28
CA SER A 70 -9.23 -9.94 23.55
C SER A 70 -7.91 -9.18 23.70
N SER A 71 -6.95 -9.41 22.81
CA SER A 71 -5.61 -8.81 22.81
C SER A 71 -5.53 -7.46 22.12
N ILE A 72 -6.60 -6.99 21.48
CA ILE A 72 -6.63 -5.69 20.78
C ILE A 72 -7.18 -4.60 21.70
N ARG A 73 -6.59 -3.40 21.61
CA ARG A 73 -7.04 -2.18 22.30
C ARG A 73 -7.25 -1.08 21.26
N PHE A 74 -8.50 -0.86 20.87
CA PHE A 74 -8.88 0.24 19.96
C PHE A 74 -8.94 1.58 20.70
N GLY A 75 -8.89 2.69 19.95
CA GLY A 75 -8.96 4.03 20.52
C GLY A 75 -7.78 4.38 21.43
N THR A 76 -6.65 3.70 21.27
CA THR A 76 -5.46 3.85 22.11
C THR A 76 -4.31 4.42 21.27
N THR A 77 -4.15 5.75 21.26
CA THR A 77 -3.08 6.43 20.53
C THR A 77 -1.78 6.37 21.32
N VAL A 78 -0.71 5.80 20.74
CA VAL A 78 0.64 5.83 21.33
C VAL A 78 1.29 7.18 21.06
N THR A 79 1.83 7.82 22.10
CA THR A 79 2.44 9.16 22.01
C THR A 79 3.94 9.14 22.28
N GLU A 80 4.42 8.18 23.06
CA GLU A 80 5.83 8.10 23.46
C GLU A 80 6.24 6.67 23.78
N VAL A 81 7.47 6.30 23.42
CA VAL A 81 8.14 5.07 23.82
C VAL A 81 9.47 5.43 24.46
N THR A 82 9.68 5.01 25.72
CA THR A 82 10.97 5.09 26.42
C THR A 82 11.51 3.69 26.73
N TYR A 83 12.74 3.61 27.24
CA TYR A 83 13.36 2.36 27.67
C TYR A 83 13.90 2.52 29.10
N GLU A 84 13.30 1.79 30.04
CA GLU A 84 13.54 1.91 31.49
C GLU A 84 13.52 0.50 32.12
N ASP A 85 14.42 0.23 33.06
CA ASP A 85 14.48 -1.05 33.78
C ASP A 85 14.48 -2.29 32.84
N ASP A 86 15.30 -2.23 31.79
CA ASP A 86 15.45 -3.27 30.76
C ASP A 86 14.18 -3.58 29.95
N VAL A 87 13.16 -2.72 29.99
CA VAL A 87 11.91 -2.86 29.22
C VAL A 87 11.53 -1.58 28.49
N TYR A 88 10.76 -1.71 27.41
CA TYR A 88 10.13 -0.57 26.75
C TYR A 88 8.89 -0.14 27.53
N VAL A 89 8.72 1.16 27.70
CA VAL A 89 7.54 1.78 28.32
C VAL A 89 6.80 2.56 27.24
N VAL A 90 5.57 2.16 26.95
CA VAL A 90 4.71 2.77 25.94
C VAL A 90 3.68 3.65 26.64
N ARG A 91 3.72 4.95 26.38
CA ARG A 91 2.75 5.93 26.86
C ARG A 91 1.69 6.18 25.81
N THR A 92 0.45 6.29 26.27
CA THR A 92 -0.70 6.63 25.44
C THR A 92 -1.17 8.06 25.67
N GLU A 93 -1.96 8.58 24.74
CA GLU A 93 -2.62 9.89 24.83
C GLU A 93 -3.54 10.00 26.06
N ALA A 94 -4.19 8.89 26.46
CA ALA A 94 -5.02 8.83 27.66
C ALA A 94 -4.22 8.81 28.97
N GLY A 95 -2.88 8.68 28.90
CA GLY A 95 -1.98 8.62 30.05
C GLY A 95 -1.64 7.21 30.54
N ASP A 96 -2.21 6.16 29.93
CA ASP A 96 -1.87 4.77 30.29
C ASP A 96 -0.40 4.46 29.94
N LEU A 97 0.20 3.59 30.75
CA LEU A 97 1.56 3.08 30.58
C LEU A 97 1.56 1.56 30.42
N TYR A 98 2.17 1.07 29.34
CA TYR A 98 2.36 -0.35 29.08
C TYR A 98 3.84 -0.69 29.08
N ARG A 99 4.23 -1.77 29.78
CA ARG A 99 5.62 -2.24 29.83
C ARG A 99 5.77 -3.52 29.02
N ALA A 100 6.77 -3.60 28.15
CA ALA A 100 7.01 -4.75 27.30
C ALA A 100 8.51 -5.00 27.06
N ARG A 101 8.92 -6.26 26.95
CA ARG A 101 10.30 -6.62 26.57
C ARG A 101 10.56 -6.38 25.08
N HIS A 102 9.53 -6.52 24.26
CA HIS A 102 9.59 -6.44 22.81
C HIS A 102 8.51 -5.51 22.27
N LEU A 103 8.82 -4.82 21.18
CA LEU A 103 7.87 -4.02 20.40
C LEU A 103 7.78 -4.57 18.99
N VAL A 104 6.58 -4.62 18.42
CA VAL A 104 6.35 -4.92 17.00
C VAL A 104 5.59 -3.76 16.39
N LEU A 105 6.26 -3.00 15.52
CA LEU A 105 5.73 -1.78 14.92
C LEU A 105 4.94 -2.12 13.66
N GLY A 106 3.62 -1.98 13.72
CA GLY A 106 2.69 -2.15 12.60
C GLY A 106 1.87 -0.90 12.31
N THR A 107 2.49 0.29 12.39
CA THR A 107 1.81 1.59 12.31
C THR A 107 1.25 1.94 10.93
N GLY A 108 1.56 1.13 9.91
CA GLY A 108 1.17 1.41 8.53
C GLY A 108 1.94 2.59 7.92
N THR A 109 1.43 3.10 6.81
CA THR A 109 2.05 4.19 6.06
C THR A 109 1.06 5.34 5.89
N PRO A 110 1.41 6.59 6.26
CA PRO A 110 0.55 7.75 6.00
C PRO A 110 0.48 8.08 4.51
N ALA A 111 -0.58 8.81 4.14
CA ALA A 111 -0.75 9.35 2.80
C ALA A 111 0.46 10.22 2.41
N TYR A 112 0.99 10.00 1.21
CA TYR A 112 2.12 10.76 0.71
C TYR A 112 1.64 11.90 -0.18
N LEU A 113 1.94 13.13 0.24
CA LEU A 113 1.73 14.33 -0.56
C LEU A 113 3.08 14.78 -1.15
N PRO A 114 3.19 14.98 -2.48
CA PRO A 114 4.39 15.55 -3.10
C PRO A 114 4.74 16.92 -2.51
N GLU A 115 6.02 17.26 -2.50
CA GLU A 115 6.49 18.59 -2.07
C GLU A 115 5.81 19.73 -2.85
N ALA A 116 5.57 19.50 -4.16
CA ALA A 116 4.90 20.43 -5.06
C ALA A 116 3.50 20.89 -4.62
N VAL A 117 2.86 20.19 -3.67
CA VAL A 117 1.54 20.54 -3.14
C VAL A 117 1.57 20.87 -1.64
N GLN A 118 2.75 20.95 -1.03
CA GLN A 118 2.85 21.36 0.37
C GLN A 118 2.37 22.79 0.56
N GLY A 119 1.47 23.01 1.52
CA GLY A 119 0.86 24.33 1.76
C GLY A 119 -0.07 24.79 0.64
N LEU A 120 -0.40 23.95 -0.34
CA LEU A 120 -1.33 24.27 -1.41
C LEU A 120 -2.73 24.51 -0.83
N GLY A 121 -3.37 25.60 -1.27
CA GLY A 121 -4.76 25.91 -0.89
C GLY A 121 -5.82 25.04 -1.58
N GLY A 122 -7.07 25.44 -1.37
CA GLY A 122 -8.24 24.83 -1.99
C GLY A 122 -8.65 23.49 -1.34
N ASP A 123 -9.34 22.67 -2.12
CA ASP A 123 -10.01 21.43 -1.70
C ASP A 123 -9.43 20.16 -2.37
N HIS A 124 -8.14 20.18 -2.73
CA HIS A 124 -7.46 19.02 -3.30
C HIS A 124 -7.47 17.86 -2.29
N ILE A 125 -7.63 16.63 -2.80
CA ILE A 125 -7.75 15.45 -1.96
C ILE A 125 -6.65 14.43 -2.26
N HIS A 126 -6.30 13.64 -1.24
CA HIS A 126 -5.59 12.38 -1.45
C HIS A 126 -6.59 11.26 -1.80
N ASN A 127 -6.16 10.22 -2.53
CA ASN A 127 -7.05 9.13 -2.94
C ASN A 127 -7.75 8.40 -1.77
N SER A 128 -7.18 8.43 -0.56
CA SER A 128 -7.81 7.89 0.67
C SER A 128 -9.12 8.58 1.04
N ARG A 129 -9.38 9.79 0.53
CA ARG A 129 -10.57 10.60 0.79
C ARG A 129 -11.54 10.62 -0.39
N TYR A 130 -11.23 9.92 -1.48
CA TYR A 130 -12.00 9.98 -2.73
C TYR A 130 -13.50 9.73 -2.53
N MET A 131 -13.87 8.65 -1.83
CA MET A 131 -15.28 8.29 -1.63
C MET A 131 -16.08 9.37 -0.89
N GLN A 132 -15.43 10.14 -0.01
CA GLN A 132 -16.08 11.21 0.78
C GLN A 132 -16.33 12.46 -0.07
N HIS A 133 -15.54 12.69 -1.12
CA HIS A 133 -15.56 13.91 -1.92
C HIS A 133 -15.96 13.68 -3.38
N LYS A 134 -16.34 12.45 -3.77
CA LYS A 134 -16.72 12.11 -5.16
C LYS A 134 -17.78 13.07 -5.72
N GLN A 135 -18.85 13.32 -4.97
CA GLN A 135 -19.94 14.21 -5.42
C GLN A 135 -19.47 15.66 -5.63
N GLU A 136 -18.64 16.18 -4.72
CA GLU A 136 -18.07 17.53 -4.83
C GLU A 136 -17.14 17.65 -6.04
N LEU A 137 -16.36 16.60 -6.33
CA LEU A 137 -15.51 16.54 -7.51
C LEU A 137 -16.32 16.50 -8.80
N GLN A 138 -17.38 15.70 -8.86
CA GLN A 138 -18.23 15.54 -10.05
C GLN A 138 -19.00 16.82 -10.41
N ALA A 139 -19.23 17.71 -9.44
CA ALA A 139 -19.85 19.02 -9.67
C ALA A 139 -18.90 20.05 -10.32
N LYS A 140 -17.61 19.76 -10.45
CA LYS A 140 -16.60 20.67 -11.01
C LYS A 140 -16.52 20.52 -12.53
N GLU A 141 -16.08 21.57 -13.23
CA GLU A 141 -15.96 21.55 -14.70
C GLU A 141 -14.77 20.70 -15.19
N SER A 142 -13.77 20.48 -14.34
CA SER A 142 -12.59 19.67 -14.67
C SER A 142 -11.98 19.03 -13.44
N ILE A 143 -11.52 17.80 -13.61
CA ILE A 143 -10.88 16.98 -12.58
C ILE A 143 -9.55 16.48 -13.13
N THR A 144 -8.48 16.64 -12.35
CA THR A 144 -7.16 16.07 -12.67
C THR A 144 -6.75 15.11 -11.57
N LEU A 145 -6.45 13.88 -11.99
CA LEU A 145 -5.89 12.83 -11.16
C LEU A 145 -4.37 12.73 -11.38
N VAL A 146 -3.59 12.82 -10.32
CA VAL A 146 -2.13 12.66 -10.34
C VAL A 146 -1.75 11.36 -9.66
N GLY A 147 -1.19 10.40 -10.40
CA GLY A 147 -0.81 9.09 -9.86
C GLY A 147 -0.72 8.01 -10.93
N SER A 148 -0.10 6.87 -10.63
CA SER A 148 0.17 5.81 -11.61
C SER A 148 -0.32 4.42 -11.23
N GLY A 149 -0.64 4.20 -9.95
CA GLY A 149 -0.91 2.86 -9.42
C GLY A 149 -2.38 2.47 -9.51
N GLN A 150 -2.69 1.28 -8.99
CA GLN A 150 -4.04 0.72 -8.92
C GLN A 150 -5.10 1.73 -8.44
N SER A 151 -4.85 2.45 -7.35
CA SER A 151 -5.77 3.47 -6.83
C SER A 151 -6.09 4.59 -7.83
N ALA A 152 -5.12 5.00 -8.64
CA ALA A 152 -5.36 6.00 -9.67
C ALA A 152 -6.23 5.42 -10.79
N ALA A 153 -5.96 4.20 -11.23
CA ALA A 153 -6.76 3.53 -12.25
C ALA A 153 -8.22 3.33 -11.83
N GLU A 154 -8.46 2.89 -10.61
CA GLU A 154 -9.81 2.67 -10.08
C GLU A 154 -10.61 3.97 -10.00
N ILE A 155 -10.00 5.05 -9.49
CA ILE A 155 -10.63 6.38 -9.43
C ILE A 155 -10.89 6.90 -10.84
N TYR A 156 -9.93 6.74 -11.75
CA TYR A 156 -10.08 7.16 -13.12
C TYR A 156 -11.22 6.43 -13.82
N TYR A 157 -11.31 5.11 -13.67
CA TYR A 157 -12.38 4.28 -14.22
C TYR A 157 -13.74 4.69 -13.67
N ASP A 158 -13.85 4.87 -12.34
CA ASP A 158 -15.08 5.32 -11.68
C ASP A 158 -15.55 6.69 -12.20
N LEU A 159 -14.65 7.68 -12.29
CA LEU A 159 -14.98 8.98 -12.87
C LEU A 159 -15.25 8.91 -14.38
N LEU A 160 -14.56 8.06 -15.12
CA LEU A 160 -14.79 7.92 -16.56
C LEU A 160 -16.17 7.32 -16.84
N SER A 161 -16.67 6.43 -15.98
CA SER A 161 -17.98 5.79 -16.15
C SER A 161 -19.13 6.80 -16.18
N GLU A 162 -19.03 7.86 -15.36
CA GLU A 162 -20.04 8.91 -15.20
C GLU A 162 -19.70 10.21 -15.96
N ILE A 163 -18.68 10.21 -16.84
CA ILE A 163 -18.22 11.43 -17.52
C ILE A 163 -19.32 12.13 -18.33
N ASP A 164 -20.20 11.36 -18.99
CA ASP A 164 -21.31 11.91 -19.80
C ASP A 164 -22.49 12.39 -18.94
N VAL A 165 -22.56 11.95 -17.68
CA VAL A 165 -23.65 12.31 -16.75
C VAL A 165 -23.42 13.72 -16.20
N HIS A 166 -22.15 14.05 -15.89
CA HIS A 166 -21.79 15.30 -15.21
C HIS A 166 -21.07 16.30 -16.12
N GLY A 167 -20.51 15.87 -17.24
CA GLY A 167 -19.94 16.77 -18.26
C GLY A 167 -18.58 17.38 -17.93
N TYR A 168 -17.86 16.88 -16.92
CA TYR A 168 -16.52 17.35 -16.59
C TYR A 168 -15.46 16.90 -17.60
N ARG A 169 -14.36 17.65 -17.69
CA ARG A 169 -13.12 17.18 -18.31
C ARG A 169 -12.29 16.37 -17.32
N LEU A 170 -11.86 15.16 -17.70
CA LEU A 170 -11.09 14.27 -16.83
C LEU A 170 -9.63 14.12 -17.31
N ASN A 171 -8.65 14.54 -16.52
CA ASN A 171 -7.23 14.33 -16.85
C ASN A 171 -6.60 13.30 -15.92
N TRP A 172 -5.74 12.44 -16.46
CA TRP A 172 -4.89 11.53 -15.69
C TRP A 172 -3.43 11.80 -16.01
N VAL A 173 -2.70 12.28 -15.00
CA VAL A 173 -1.28 12.63 -15.09
C VAL A 173 -0.46 11.62 -14.29
N THR A 174 0.57 11.08 -14.92
CA THR A 174 1.49 10.14 -14.29
C THR A 174 2.93 10.47 -14.66
N ARG A 175 3.82 10.40 -13.65
CA ARG A 175 5.27 10.45 -13.85
C ARG A 175 5.79 9.18 -14.52
N SER A 176 5.06 8.08 -14.41
CA SER A 176 5.46 6.82 -15.02
C SER A 176 5.47 6.92 -16.54
N PRO A 177 6.37 6.20 -17.21
CA PRO A 177 6.47 6.27 -18.66
C PRO A 177 5.24 5.72 -19.39
N ARG A 178 4.54 4.80 -18.72
CA ARG A 178 3.35 4.12 -19.23
C ARG A 178 2.40 3.83 -18.08
N PHE A 179 1.14 3.51 -18.40
CA PHE A 179 0.23 2.80 -17.50
C PHE A 179 0.61 1.32 -17.55
N PHE A 180 1.46 0.88 -16.63
CA PHE A 180 2.02 -0.48 -16.67
C PHE A 180 1.21 -1.46 -15.81
N PRO A 181 0.98 -2.68 -16.30
CA PRO A 181 0.32 -3.70 -15.52
C PRO A 181 1.22 -4.14 -14.34
N LEU A 182 0.58 -4.64 -13.29
CA LEU A 182 1.24 -5.40 -12.24
C LEU A 182 1.76 -6.70 -12.85
N GLU A 183 3.04 -6.98 -12.66
CA GLU A 183 3.61 -8.22 -13.19
C GLU A 183 3.19 -9.41 -12.32
N TYR A 184 2.30 -10.24 -12.87
CA TYR A 184 1.65 -11.33 -12.14
C TYR A 184 1.87 -12.71 -12.80
N THR A 185 2.94 -12.84 -13.58
CA THR A 185 3.31 -14.13 -14.18
C THR A 185 3.92 -15.04 -13.11
N LYS A 186 3.68 -16.36 -13.21
CA LYS A 186 4.02 -17.30 -12.14
C LYS A 186 5.51 -17.38 -11.80
N LEU A 187 6.40 -17.25 -12.79
CA LEU A 187 7.85 -17.22 -12.55
C LEU A 187 8.28 -15.95 -11.83
N THR A 188 7.68 -14.80 -12.16
CA THR A 188 7.95 -13.56 -11.44
C THR A 188 7.39 -13.61 -10.01
N LEU A 189 6.26 -14.29 -9.79
CA LEU A 189 5.71 -14.51 -8.45
C LEU A 189 6.62 -15.36 -7.56
N GLU A 190 7.53 -16.17 -8.08
CA GLU A 190 8.53 -16.83 -7.23
C GLU A 190 9.48 -15.85 -6.54
N MET A 191 9.52 -14.58 -6.95
CA MET A 191 10.25 -13.53 -6.22
C MET A 191 9.56 -13.13 -4.90
N THR A 192 8.30 -13.54 -4.67
CA THR A 192 7.64 -13.42 -3.36
C THR A 192 7.89 -14.67 -2.51
N SER A 193 9.16 -15.05 -2.37
CA SER A 193 9.60 -16.26 -1.66
C SER A 193 10.62 -15.97 -0.55
N PRO A 194 10.74 -16.87 0.44
CA PRO A 194 11.82 -16.85 1.43
C PRO A 194 13.22 -16.75 0.80
N GLU A 195 13.47 -17.49 -0.28
CA GLU A 195 14.75 -17.54 -0.99
C GLU A 195 15.10 -16.20 -1.64
N TYR A 196 14.11 -15.54 -2.26
CA TYR A 196 14.34 -14.22 -2.83
C TYR A 196 14.59 -13.16 -1.75
N ILE A 197 13.94 -13.27 -0.58
CA ILE A 197 14.23 -12.39 0.56
C ILE A 197 15.68 -12.59 1.02
N ASP A 198 16.13 -13.83 1.17
CA ASP A 198 17.51 -14.14 1.57
C ASP A 198 18.51 -13.57 0.56
N TYR A 199 18.29 -13.85 -0.73
CA TYR A 199 19.09 -13.31 -1.83
C TYR A 199 19.13 -11.77 -1.79
N PHE A 200 17.97 -11.11 -1.75
CA PHE A 200 17.88 -9.66 -1.81
C PHE A 200 18.52 -8.99 -0.60
N HIS A 201 18.31 -9.53 0.60
CA HIS A 201 18.89 -9.00 1.83
C HIS A 201 20.42 -9.07 1.82
N ALA A 202 20.99 -10.15 1.26
CA ALA A 202 22.43 -10.33 1.13
C ALA A 202 23.11 -9.37 0.12
N LEU A 203 22.35 -8.71 -0.77
CA LEU A 203 22.90 -7.77 -1.73
C LEU A 203 23.48 -6.52 -1.04
N PRO A 204 24.52 -5.88 -1.62
CA PRO A 204 25.00 -4.58 -1.18
C PRO A 204 23.88 -3.52 -1.16
N GLU A 205 23.90 -2.63 -0.17
CA GLU A 205 22.88 -1.60 0.00
C GLU A 205 22.60 -0.78 -1.27
N PRO A 206 23.62 -0.26 -2.01
CA PRO A 206 23.36 0.49 -3.25
C PRO A 206 22.61 -0.34 -4.31
N THR A 207 22.87 -1.65 -4.34
CA THR A 207 22.18 -2.57 -5.25
C THR A 207 20.72 -2.74 -4.85
N ARG A 208 20.41 -2.91 -3.55
CA ARG A 208 19.03 -3.02 -3.07
C ARG A 208 18.20 -1.77 -3.39
N TYR A 209 18.78 -0.59 -3.20
CA TYR A 209 18.11 0.68 -3.54
C TYR A 209 17.89 0.85 -5.05
N ARG A 210 18.88 0.50 -5.87
CA ARG A 210 18.74 0.52 -7.34
C ARG A 210 17.62 -0.44 -7.79
N LEU A 211 17.63 -1.68 -7.32
CA LEU A 211 16.61 -2.68 -7.65
C LEU A 211 15.21 -2.23 -7.19
N THR A 212 15.08 -1.67 -5.99
CA THR A 212 13.81 -1.11 -5.50
C THR A 212 13.24 -0.03 -6.44
N ALA A 213 14.11 0.77 -7.06
CA ALA A 213 13.70 1.80 -8.00
C ALA A 213 13.29 1.23 -9.37
N GLU A 214 13.97 0.18 -9.84
CA GLU A 214 13.73 -0.50 -11.13
C GLU A 214 12.50 -1.42 -11.07
N GLN A 215 12.29 -2.13 -9.96
CA GLN A 215 11.27 -3.17 -9.79
C GLN A 215 9.88 -2.64 -9.40
N LYS A 216 9.58 -1.35 -9.66
CA LYS A 216 8.26 -0.77 -9.35
C LYS A 216 7.11 -1.52 -10.03
N GLY A 217 7.35 -2.11 -11.20
CA GLY A 217 6.38 -2.93 -11.94
C GLY A 217 5.85 -4.13 -11.16
N LEU A 218 6.64 -4.66 -10.22
CA LEU A 218 6.31 -5.86 -9.45
C LEU A 218 5.31 -5.61 -8.31
N PHE A 219 5.12 -4.36 -7.87
CA PHE A 219 4.29 -4.06 -6.70
C PHE A 219 3.52 -2.73 -6.74
N LYS A 220 3.75 -1.88 -7.76
CA LYS A 220 3.05 -0.60 -7.95
C LYS A 220 2.27 -0.54 -9.28
N GLY A 221 2.15 -1.67 -9.98
CA GLY A 221 1.39 -1.75 -11.22
C GLY A 221 -0.11 -1.68 -11.02
N ILE A 222 -0.82 -1.52 -12.14
CA ILE A 222 -2.28 -1.57 -12.20
C ILE A 222 -2.67 -3.01 -12.56
N ASP A 223 -3.80 -3.50 -12.05
CA ASP A 223 -4.38 -4.74 -12.53
C ASP A 223 -4.50 -4.75 -14.07
N GLY A 224 -4.10 -5.84 -14.70
CA GLY A 224 -4.03 -5.93 -16.16
C GLY A 224 -5.41 -5.84 -16.82
N ASP A 225 -6.43 -6.42 -16.19
CA ASP A 225 -7.79 -6.39 -16.69
C ASP A 225 -8.37 -4.98 -16.56
N LEU A 226 -8.14 -4.28 -15.44
CA LEU A 226 -8.58 -2.89 -15.27
C LEU A 226 -7.98 -1.93 -16.30
N ILE A 227 -6.72 -2.11 -16.72
CA ILE A 227 -6.14 -1.32 -17.82
C ILE A 227 -6.97 -1.51 -19.10
N ASN A 228 -7.31 -2.75 -19.42
CA ASN A 228 -8.10 -3.07 -20.61
C ASN A 228 -9.53 -2.53 -20.48
N GLU A 229 -10.17 -2.67 -19.32
CA GLU A 229 -11.50 -2.12 -19.05
C GLU A 229 -11.56 -0.59 -19.20
N ILE A 230 -10.53 0.12 -18.75
CA ILE A 230 -10.41 1.58 -18.96
C ILE A 230 -10.38 1.90 -20.46
N PHE A 231 -9.60 1.15 -21.24
CA PHE A 231 -9.51 1.36 -22.69
C PHE A 231 -10.84 1.04 -23.39
N ASP A 232 -11.49 -0.06 -23.04
CA ASP A 232 -12.78 -0.46 -23.59
C ASP A 232 -13.87 0.57 -23.27
N LEU A 233 -13.88 1.10 -22.04
CA LEU A 233 -14.80 2.17 -21.64
C LEU A 233 -14.51 3.48 -22.41
N LEU A 234 -13.25 3.87 -22.56
CA LEU A 234 -12.88 5.02 -23.41
C LEU A 234 -13.39 4.85 -24.84
N TYR A 235 -13.22 3.66 -25.41
CA TYR A 235 -13.69 3.34 -26.76
C TYR A 235 -15.22 3.47 -26.88
N GLN A 236 -15.96 2.93 -25.91
CA GLN A 236 -17.43 3.03 -25.85
C GLN A 236 -17.89 4.49 -25.75
N LYS A 237 -17.28 5.28 -24.86
CA LYS A 237 -17.61 6.71 -24.68
C LYS A 237 -17.29 7.53 -25.93
N ASN A 238 -16.27 7.14 -26.69
CA ASN A 238 -15.86 7.81 -27.91
C ASN A 238 -16.84 7.65 -29.09
N LEU A 239 -17.81 6.73 -29.01
CA LEU A 239 -18.82 6.53 -30.07
C LEU A 239 -19.69 7.77 -30.29
N GLY A 240 -19.91 8.59 -29.26
CA GLY A 240 -20.67 9.84 -29.33
C GLY A 240 -19.86 11.06 -29.76
N GLY A 241 -18.54 10.90 -29.96
CA GLY A 241 -17.58 11.98 -30.21
C GLY A 241 -16.37 11.91 -29.27
N PRO A 242 -15.36 12.78 -29.43
CA PRO A 242 -14.16 12.77 -28.61
C PRO A 242 -14.47 12.89 -27.12
N VAL A 243 -14.03 11.91 -26.33
CA VAL A 243 -14.18 11.93 -24.87
C VAL A 243 -13.40 13.13 -24.30
N PRO A 244 -13.97 13.94 -23.39
CA PRO A 244 -13.29 15.10 -22.81
C PRO A 244 -12.25 14.67 -21.77
N THR A 245 -11.19 14.01 -22.22
CA THR A 245 -10.17 13.43 -21.36
C THR A 245 -8.75 13.59 -21.92
N ARG A 246 -7.76 13.58 -21.02
CA ARG A 246 -6.34 13.53 -21.38
C ARG A 246 -5.60 12.55 -20.49
N LEU A 247 -4.81 11.66 -21.09
CA LEU A 247 -3.90 10.77 -20.40
C LEU A 247 -2.47 11.22 -20.69
N LEU A 248 -1.73 11.60 -19.64
CA LEU A 248 -0.43 12.25 -19.73
C LEU A 248 0.62 11.42 -18.97
N THR A 249 1.55 10.81 -19.70
CA THR A 249 2.65 10.02 -19.14
C THR A 249 3.95 10.81 -19.06
N ASN A 250 4.96 10.24 -18.41
CA ASN A 250 6.29 10.86 -18.25
C ASN A 250 6.23 12.28 -17.66
N SER A 251 5.18 12.59 -16.90
CA SER A 251 4.88 13.96 -16.46
C SER A 251 5.03 14.07 -14.94
N ALA A 252 6.11 14.70 -14.50
CA ALA A 252 6.36 14.99 -13.08
C ALA A 252 5.67 16.29 -12.66
N LEU A 253 5.02 16.26 -11.48
CA LEU A 253 4.45 17.45 -10.84
C LEU A 253 5.55 18.17 -10.06
N ASN A 254 5.95 19.35 -10.54
CA ASN A 254 7.03 20.16 -9.96
C ASN A 254 6.50 21.32 -9.12
N GLY A 255 5.29 21.81 -9.40
CA GLY A 255 4.65 22.87 -8.63
C GLY A 255 3.15 22.88 -8.83
N ALA A 256 2.44 23.49 -7.89
CA ALA A 256 1.02 23.76 -8.00
C ALA A 256 0.68 25.09 -7.32
N THR A 257 -0.22 25.85 -7.92
CA THR A 257 -0.85 27.03 -7.30
C THR A 257 -2.36 26.89 -7.33
N TYR A 258 -3.04 27.60 -6.43
CA TYR A 258 -4.50 27.62 -6.34
C TYR A 258 -5.00 29.05 -6.22
N GLU A 259 -5.76 29.49 -7.22
CA GLU A 259 -6.32 30.83 -7.29
C GLU A 259 -7.73 30.77 -7.89
N ASN A 260 -8.67 31.51 -7.31
CA ASN A 260 -10.04 31.68 -7.83
C ASN A 260 -10.74 30.36 -8.19
N GLY A 261 -10.60 29.32 -7.34
CA GLY A 261 -11.26 28.03 -7.57
C GLY A 261 -10.56 27.11 -8.58
N THR A 262 -9.37 27.47 -9.06
CA THR A 262 -8.64 26.72 -10.09
C THR A 262 -7.22 26.40 -9.65
N TYR A 263 -6.83 25.14 -9.81
CA TYR A 263 -5.46 24.68 -9.73
C TYR A 263 -4.72 24.94 -11.04
N THR A 264 -3.50 25.47 -10.95
CA THR A 264 -2.54 25.48 -12.06
C THR A 264 -1.37 24.57 -11.67
N LEU A 265 -1.24 23.45 -12.38
CA LEU A 265 -0.19 22.45 -12.16
C LEU A 265 0.98 22.72 -13.10
N THR A 266 2.17 22.92 -12.55
CA THR A 266 3.44 23.00 -13.29
C THR A 266 4.00 21.59 -13.44
N LEU A 267 4.00 21.09 -14.68
CA LEU A 267 4.39 19.74 -15.03
C LEU A 267 5.65 19.76 -15.91
N ARG A 268 6.54 18.79 -15.71
CA ARG A 268 7.69 18.55 -16.60
C ARG A 268 7.51 17.20 -17.28
N GLN A 269 7.47 17.19 -18.61
CA GLN A 269 7.58 15.96 -19.39
C GLN A 269 9.07 15.57 -19.42
N GLU A 270 9.43 14.48 -18.72
CA GLU A 270 10.82 14.13 -18.40
C GLU A 270 11.63 13.68 -19.63
N GLU A 271 11.03 12.98 -20.59
CA GLU A 271 11.72 12.47 -21.79
C GLU A 271 11.97 13.56 -22.85
N GLN A 272 11.07 14.52 -22.95
CA GLN A 272 11.16 15.68 -23.85
C GLN A 272 11.86 16.85 -23.18
N GLU A 273 12.06 16.79 -21.86
CA GLU A 273 12.61 17.86 -21.04
C GLU A 273 11.84 19.18 -21.16
N LYS A 274 10.52 19.11 -21.32
CA LYS A 274 9.64 20.27 -21.53
C LYS A 274 8.70 20.51 -20.36
N GLU A 275 8.63 21.76 -19.95
CA GLU A 275 7.65 22.21 -18.97
C GLU A 275 6.34 22.64 -19.64
N TYR A 276 5.23 22.38 -18.96
CA TYR A 276 3.90 22.79 -19.40
C TYR A 276 2.96 22.95 -18.20
N GLU A 277 1.87 23.68 -18.42
CA GLU A 277 0.84 23.87 -17.40
C GLU A 277 -0.42 23.06 -17.70
N LEU A 278 -1.09 22.62 -16.64
CA LEU A 278 -2.42 22.03 -16.69
C LEU A 278 -3.33 22.68 -15.67
N ARG A 279 -4.46 23.21 -16.14
CA ARG A 279 -5.49 23.83 -15.28
C ARG A 279 -6.62 22.86 -14.96
N SER A 280 -7.08 22.85 -13.72
CA SER A 280 -8.18 22.00 -13.26
C SER A 280 -8.90 22.62 -12.06
N GLN A 281 -10.21 22.41 -11.93
CA GLN A 281 -10.96 22.82 -10.72
C GLN A 281 -10.85 21.78 -9.59
N GLY A 282 -10.81 20.50 -9.95
CA GLY A 282 -10.62 19.37 -9.02
C GLY A 282 -9.23 18.77 -9.15
N LEU A 283 -8.62 18.44 -8.02
CA LEU A 283 -7.31 17.80 -7.95
C LEU A 283 -7.35 16.59 -7.02
N ILE A 284 -7.03 15.42 -7.56
CA ILE A 284 -6.94 14.16 -6.82
C ILE A 284 -5.49 13.69 -6.86
N LEU A 285 -4.88 13.52 -5.70
CA LEU A 285 -3.53 13.00 -5.52
C LEU A 285 -3.62 11.51 -5.18
N ALA A 286 -3.51 10.67 -6.20
CA ALA A 286 -3.33 9.22 -6.08
C ALA A 286 -1.83 8.86 -6.00
N THR A 287 -1.13 9.56 -5.11
CA THR A 287 0.33 9.52 -4.94
C THR A 287 0.78 8.44 -3.95
N GLY A 288 -0.17 7.68 -3.41
CA GLY A 288 0.09 6.51 -2.59
C GLY A 288 0.56 6.87 -1.18
N TYR A 289 1.30 5.95 -0.57
CA TYR A 289 1.67 6.06 0.84
C TYR A 289 3.17 5.90 0.98
N ARG A 290 3.75 6.56 1.97
CA ARG A 290 5.17 6.50 2.29
C ARG A 290 5.33 6.30 3.77
N TYR A 291 6.13 5.31 4.17
CA TYR A 291 6.45 5.12 5.58
C TYR A 291 7.13 6.37 6.14
N ALA A 292 6.69 6.78 7.32
CA ALA A 292 7.28 7.83 8.11
C ALA A 292 7.58 7.23 9.48
N GLU A 293 8.80 7.45 9.98
CA GLU A 293 9.18 7.06 11.33
C GLU A 293 8.22 7.72 12.35
N PRO A 294 7.52 6.94 13.18
CA PRO A 294 6.62 7.52 14.17
C PRO A 294 7.37 8.36 15.20
N GLU A 295 6.85 9.56 15.46
CA GLU A 295 7.43 10.54 16.40
C GLU A 295 7.62 9.97 17.82
N PHE A 296 6.76 9.04 18.24
CA PHE A 296 6.84 8.39 19.54
C PHE A 296 8.13 7.57 19.75
N LEU A 297 8.88 7.25 18.69
CA LEU A 297 10.15 6.52 18.78
C LEU A 297 11.36 7.42 19.05
N LYS A 298 11.21 8.76 18.95
CA LYS A 298 12.31 9.71 19.18
C LYS A 298 13.11 9.45 20.47
N PRO A 299 12.49 9.13 21.63
CA PRO A 299 13.25 8.92 22.87
C PRO A 299 14.11 7.64 22.88
N VAL A 300 13.84 6.68 22.00
CA VAL A 300 14.61 5.42 21.87
C VAL A 300 15.41 5.36 20.57
N ARG A 301 15.59 6.49 19.88
CA ARG A 301 16.30 6.58 18.60
C ARG A 301 17.71 6.01 18.64
N ASP A 302 18.44 6.19 19.75
CA ASP A 302 19.78 5.66 19.98
C ASP A 302 19.83 4.13 20.07
N ARG A 303 18.68 3.49 20.30
CA ARG A 303 18.52 2.04 20.32
C ARG A 303 18.13 1.46 18.96
N LEU A 304 17.82 2.30 17.97
CA LEU A 304 17.41 1.89 16.63
C LEU A 304 18.59 1.96 15.65
N ARG A 305 18.58 1.08 14.65
CA ARG A 305 19.59 1.03 13.59
C ARG A 305 19.08 1.75 12.35
N TYR A 306 19.96 2.53 11.73
CA TYR A 306 19.68 3.29 10.52
C TYR A 306 20.73 2.97 9.45
N ASP A 307 20.28 2.91 8.20
CA ASP A 307 21.16 2.75 7.03
C ASP A 307 21.76 4.09 6.58
N ALA A 308 22.58 4.06 5.52
CA ALA A 308 23.24 5.27 5.03
C ALA A 308 22.26 6.29 4.40
N GLN A 309 21.01 5.91 4.15
CA GLN A 309 19.94 6.78 3.65
C GLN A 309 19.06 7.34 4.78
N GLY A 310 19.33 6.97 6.04
CA GLY A 310 18.55 7.39 7.20
C GLY A 310 17.24 6.63 7.39
N ASN A 311 17.00 5.53 6.65
CA ASN A 311 15.89 4.61 6.90
C ASN A 311 16.30 3.58 7.95
N PHE A 312 15.34 2.84 8.51
CA PHE A 312 15.68 1.72 9.42
C PHE A 312 16.55 0.69 8.71
N ASP A 313 17.68 0.31 9.32
CA ASP A 313 18.48 -0.83 8.90
C ASP A 313 17.86 -2.11 9.46
N ILE A 314 16.93 -2.68 8.68
CA ILE A 314 16.10 -3.80 9.09
C ILE A 314 16.89 -5.09 8.89
N ALA A 315 17.17 -5.78 9.99
CA ALA A 315 17.81 -7.07 9.99
C ALA A 315 16.91 -8.13 9.32
N ARG A 316 17.50 -9.26 8.91
CA ARG A 316 16.80 -10.34 8.22
C ARG A 316 15.61 -10.93 9.01
N ASN A 317 15.66 -10.82 10.34
CA ASN A 317 14.61 -11.22 11.26
C ASN A 317 13.58 -10.12 11.55
N TYR A 318 13.57 -9.05 10.75
CA TYR A 318 12.72 -7.87 10.88
C TYR A 318 13.00 -6.99 12.10
N ALA A 319 14.07 -7.25 12.85
CA ALA A 319 14.49 -6.37 13.94
C ALA A 319 15.11 -5.07 13.41
N ILE A 320 14.85 -3.97 14.11
CA ILE A 320 15.37 -2.63 13.77
C ILE A 320 16.20 -2.02 14.91
N ASP A 321 16.41 -2.76 15.99
CA ASP A 321 17.13 -2.28 17.16
C ASP A 321 18.56 -2.82 17.26
N THR A 322 19.36 -2.21 18.14
CA THR A 322 20.77 -2.57 18.33
C THR A 322 20.98 -3.96 18.92
N THR A 323 20.01 -4.51 19.66
CA THR A 323 20.08 -5.87 20.22
C THR A 323 19.66 -6.96 19.21
N GLY A 324 18.94 -6.56 18.16
CA GLY A 324 18.39 -7.47 17.14
C GLY A 324 17.20 -8.30 17.59
N ARG A 325 16.62 -8.00 18.77
CA ARG A 325 15.47 -8.73 19.35
C ARG A 325 14.48 -7.84 20.10
N GLY A 326 14.76 -6.54 20.23
CA GLY A 326 13.98 -5.61 21.05
C GLY A 326 12.81 -4.99 20.30
N VAL A 327 13.04 -4.54 19.06
CA VAL A 327 12.03 -3.84 18.25
C VAL A 327 11.99 -4.45 16.85
N PHE A 328 10.80 -4.88 16.42
CA PHE A 328 10.54 -5.44 15.11
C PHE A 328 9.66 -4.51 14.27
N LEU A 329 9.76 -4.60 12.95
CA LEU A 329 9.00 -3.75 12.03
C LEU A 329 8.18 -4.57 11.02
N GLN A 330 6.93 -4.15 10.82
CA GLN A 330 6.01 -4.69 9.84
C GLN A 330 5.80 -3.68 8.70
N ASN A 331 5.79 -4.16 7.45
CA ASN A 331 5.29 -3.40 6.29
C ASN A 331 6.00 -2.05 5.99
N ALA A 332 7.32 -1.99 6.20
CA ALA A 332 8.12 -0.78 5.98
C ALA A 332 9.57 -1.07 5.57
N GLY A 333 9.82 -2.24 4.96
CA GLY A 333 11.15 -2.75 4.66
C GLY A 333 11.39 -3.08 3.20
N VAL A 334 10.78 -2.35 2.25
CA VAL A 334 11.01 -2.61 0.81
C VAL A 334 12.49 -2.51 0.43
N HIS A 335 13.24 -1.59 1.04
CA HIS A 335 14.67 -1.39 0.77
C HIS A 335 15.58 -2.52 1.31
N THR A 336 15.06 -3.41 2.16
CA THR A 336 15.82 -4.54 2.74
C THR A 336 15.23 -5.91 2.42
N HIS A 337 13.93 -6.00 2.19
CA HIS A 337 13.17 -7.24 1.97
C HIS A 337 12.38 -7.22 0.64
N SER A 338 12.63 -6.24 -0.23
CA SER A 338 11.99 -6.10 -1.55
C SER A 338 10.45 -6.04 -1.48
N ILE A 339 9.79 -6.44 -2.56
CA ILE A 339 8.34 -6.42 -2.79
C ILE A 339 7.55 -7.24 -1.77
N THR A 340 8.20 -8.14 -1.05
CA THR A 340 7.58 -8.99 -0.02
C THR A 340 7.16 -8.20 1.21
N SER A 341 7.74 -7.01 1.44
CA SER A 341 7.41 -6.22 2.63
C SER A 341 5.95 -5.74 2.66
N PRO A 342 5.42 -5.11 1.58
CA PRO A 342 4.02 -4.69 1.51
C PRO A 342 3.01 -5.76 1.11
N ASP A 343 3.48 -6.94 0.71
CA ASP A 343 2.61 -8.02 0.26
C ASP A 343 1.86 -8.67 1.44
N LEU A 344 0.54 -8.82 1.29
CA LEU A 344 -0.31 -9.55 2.22
C LEU A 344 0.03 -11.04 2.23
N GLY A 345 0.44 -11.60 1.08
CA GLY A 345 0.84 -13.00 0.96
C GLY A 345 2.04 -13.34 1.84
N MET A 346 2.91 -12.37 2.10
CA MET A 346 4.09 -12.54 2.97
C MET A 346 3.85 -12.08 4.42
N GLY A 347 2.61 -11.72 4.77
CA GLY A 347 2.21 -11.33 6.11
C GLY A 347 2.35 -12.46 7.11
N ALA A 348 1.76 -13.63 6.81
CA ALA A 348 1.83 -14.81 7.67
C ALA A 348 3.27 -15.32 7.84
N TYR A 349 4.06 -15.35 6.75
CA TYR A 349 5.49 -15.67 6.76
C TYR A 349 6.26 -14.77 7.74
N ARG A 350 6.10 -13.45 7.60
CA ARG A 350 6.78 -12.46 8.46
C ARG A 350 6.35 -12.59 9.92
N ASN A 351 5.07 -12.84 10.17
CA ASN A 351 4.53 -13.09 11.50
C ASN A 351 5.15 -14.34 12.13
N ALA A 352 5.23 -15.46 11.39
CA ALA A 352 5.86 -16.69 11.87
C ALA A 352 7.33 -16.45 12.25
N TYR A 353 8.07 -15.70 11.43
CA TYR A 353 9.46 -15.33 11.71
C TYR A 353 9.60 -14.49 12.99
N ILE A 354 8.78 -13.44 13.15
CA ILE A 354 8.81 -12.59 14.36
C ILE A 354 8.38 -13.39 15.59
N ILE A 355 7.33 -14.21 15.50
CA ILE A 355 6.89 -15.06 16.62
C ILE A 355 8.00 -16.02 17.05
N ARG A 356 8.75 -16.58 16.10
CA ARG A 356 9.92 -17.41 16.42
C ARG A 356 10.97 -16.66 17.24
N GLU A 357 11.28 -15.41 16.87
CA GLU A 357 12.22 -14.58 17.63
C GLU A 357 11.70 -14.24 19.04
N LEU A 358 10.39 -13.96 19.17
CA LEU A 358 9.76 -13.65 20.45
C LEU A 358 9.69 -14.86 21.40
N LEU A 359 9.44 -16.06 20.87
CA LEU A 359 9.31 -17.29 21.66
C LEU A 359 10.62 -18.07 21.83
N GLY A 360 11.61 -17.81 20.98
CA GLY A 360 12.86 -18.57 20.92
C GLY A 360 12.70 -19.98 20.35
N THR A 361 11.54 -20.30 19.77
CA THR A 361 11.23 -21.60 19.16
C THR A 361 10.37 -21.42 17.91
N GLU A 362 10.51 -22.30 16.93
CA GLU A 362 9.75 -22.27 15.68
C GLU A 362 8.33 -22.80 15.93
N TYR A 363 7.45 -21.88 16.37
CA TYR A 363 6.06 -22.21 16.69
C TYR A 363 5.22 -22.49 15.44
N TYR A 364 5.39 -21.66 14.40
CA TYR A 364 4.86 -21.91 13.07
C TYR A 364 6.02 -22.30 12.17
N PRO A 365 5.96 -23.46 11.47
CA PRO A 365 6.96 -23.83 10.48
C PRO A 365 7.08 -22.73 9.43
N VAL A 366 8.32 -22.40 9.05
CA VAL A 366 8.61 -21.41 8.01
C VAL A 366 9.20 -22.17 6.82
N GLU A 367 8.53 -22.11 5.67
CA GLU A 367 9.07 -22.66 4.44
C GLU A 367 10.40 -22.00 4.10
N LYS A 368 11.38 -22.81 3.68
CA LYS A 368 12.72 -22.35 3.33
C LYS A 368 12.98 -22.40 1.83
N THR A 369 12.23 -23.25 1.12
CA THR A 369 12.39 -23.45 -0.32
C THR A 369 11.03 -23.76 -0.93
N ILE A 370 10.53 -22.84 -1.76
CA ILE A 370 9.26 -22.92 -2.48
C ILE A 370 9.40 -22.60 -3.97
N ALA A 371 10.47 -21.91 -4.38
CA ALA A 371 10.71 -21.51 -5.76
C ALA A 371 11.43 -22.62 -6.56
N PHE A 372 11.14 -22.71 -7.87
CA PHE A 372 11.93 -23.52 -8.79
C PHE A 372 13.20 -22.81 -9.26
N GLN A 373 13.23 -21.47 -9.20
CA GLN A 373 14.38 -20.67 -9.58
C GLN A 373 15.47 -20.63 -8.50
N GLU A 374 16.72 -20.59 -8.95
CA GLU A 374 17.89 -20.26 -8.12
C GLU A 374 18.24 -18.78 -8.32
N PHE A 375 18.14 -17.97 -7.26
CA PHE A 375 18.39 -16.52 -7.34
C PHE A 375 19.85 -16.14 -7.03
N ALA A 376 20.54 -16.94 -6.22
CA ALA A 376 21.93 -16.73 -5.81
C ALA A 376 22.87 -17.70 -6.56
N VAL A 377 24.16 -17.37 -6.62
CA VAL A 377 25.25 -18.19 -7.21
C VAL A 377 26.20 -18.67 -6.13
#